data_AF-A0AA37IKB8-F1
#
_entry.id   AF-A0AA37IKB8-F1
#
_cell.length_a   1.000
_cell.length_b   1.000
_cell.length_c   1.000
_cell.angle_alpha   90.00
_cell.angle_beta   90.00
_cell.angle_gamma   90.00
#
_symmetry.space_group_name_H-M   'P 1'
#
loop_
_entity.id
_entity.type
_entity.pdbx_description
1 polymer ?
#
loop_
_entity_poly.entity_id
_entity_poly.type
_entity_poly.pdbx_seq_one_letter_code
_entity_poly.pdbx_strand_id
1 'polypeptide(L)' 'MEWKDTRPTAPGYYWLRFVDERSPQRTIAEISAVPGDGAVDLVVVLMGDDTIMELDDAYFDGGLFAGPIEPPMTAD' A
#
# COMPACT_ATOMS: atom_id res chain seq x y z
N MET A 1 -14.79 16.00 5.42
CA MET A 1 -13.71 15.43 6.25
C MET A 1 -12.44 15.46 5.44
N GLU A 2 -11.44 16.22 5.89
CA GLU A 2 -10.13 16.24 5.25
C GLU A 2 -9.42 14.92 5.57
N TRP A 3 -9.12 14.14 4.52
CA TRP A 3 -8.45 12.83 4.57
C TRP A 3 -7.06 12.85 5.23
N LYS A 4 -6.53 14.03 5.54
CA LYS A 4 -5.27 14.21 6.29
C LYS A 4 -5.44 13.88 7.78
N ASP A 5 -6.66 13.98 8.32
CA ASP A 5 -6.90 13.85 9.77
C ASP A 5 -7.00 12.40 10.25
N THR A 6 -7.14 11.42 9.35
CA THR A 6 -7.29 9.98 9.69
C THR A 6 -6.24 9.10 9.03
N ARG A 7 -5.02 9.61 8.84
CA ARG A 7 -3.91 8.79 8.33
C ARG A 7 -3.53 7.72 9.34
N PRO A 8 -3.21 6.47 8.90
CA PRO A 8 -2.57 5.51 9.78
C PRO A 8 -1.33 6.15 10.41
N THR A 9 -1.21 6.01 11.72
CA THR A 9 -0.06 6.50 12.49
C THR A 9 0.95 5.38 12.77
N ALA A 10 0.54 4.12 12.58
CA ALA A 10 1.39 2.96 12.72
C ALA A 10 2.26 2.77 11.46
N PRO A 11 3.59 2.62 11.60
CA PRO A 11 4.48 2.25 10.50
C PRO A 11 4.00 0.95 9.83
N GLY A 12 4.17 0.86 8.51
CA GLY A 12 3.68 -0.29 7.71
C GLY A 12 2.24 -0.14 7.23
N TYR A 13 1.43 0.74 7.82
CA TYR A 13 0.06 0.99 7.37
C TYR A 13 -0.06 2.28 6.55
N TYR A 14 -0.77 2.19 5.43
CA TYR A 14 -0.93 3.26 4.44
C TYR A 14 -2.40 3.36 4.03
N TRP A 15 -2.87 4.59 3.78
CA TRP A 15 -4.05 4.77 2.95
C TRP A 15 -3.68 4.56 1.50
N LEU A 16 -4.41 3.70 0.81
CA LEU A 16 -4.32 3.53 -0.63
C LEU A 16 -5.58 4.12 -1.28
N ARG A 17 -5.37 4.96 -2.28
CA ARG A 17 -6.44 5.46 -3.15
C ARG A 17 -6.07 5.22 -4.61
N PHE A 18 -6.95 4.53 -5.33
CA PHE A 18 -6.89 4.47 -6.78
C PHE A 18 -7.54 5.72 -7.38
N VAL A 19 -6.93 6.24 -8.45
CA VAL A 19 -7.45 7.41 -9.19
C VAL A 19 -8.36 7.00 -10.35
N ASP A 20 -8.41 5.71 -10.66
CA ASP A 20 -9.26 5.12 -11.70
C ASP A 20 -10.48 4.39 -11.11
N GLU A 21 -11.13 3.57 -11.93
CA GLU A 21 -12.37 2.87 -11.60
C GLU A 21 -12.17 1.53 -10.85
N ARG A 22 -10.96 1.24 -10.35
CA ARG A 22 -10.71 0.03 -9.53
C ARG A 22 -11.53 0.06 -8.23
N SER A 23 -12.01 -1.12 -7.83
CA SER A 23 -12.72 -1.33 -6.57
C SER A 23 -11.88 -2.21 -5.62
N PRO A 24 -11.76 -1.85 -4.34
CA PRO A 24 -12.27 -0.63 -3.72
C PRO A 24 -11.50 0.61 -4.17
N GLN A 25 -12.18 1.74 -4.44
CA GLN A 25 -11.49 2.99 -4.83
C GLN A 25 -10.54 3.52 -3.74
N ARG A 26 -10.79 3.13 -2.48
CA ARG A 26 -10.04 3.55 -1.29
C ARG A 26 -10.05 2.43 -0.27
N THR A 27 -8.88 2.11 0.28
CA THR A 27 -8.75 1.14 1.38
C THR A 27 -7.50 1.42 2.22
N ILE A 28 -7.40 0.77 3.37
CA ILE A 28 -6.16 0.72 4.15
C ILE A 28 -5.32 -0.44 3.58
N ALA A 29 -4.05 -0.18 3.34
CA ALA A 29 -3.07 -1.15 2.89
C ALA A 29 -1.99 -1.32 3.97
N GLU A 30 -1.60 -2.55 4.25
CA GLU A 30 -0.38 -2.85 5.00
C GLU A 30 0.73 -3.19 4.00
N ILE A 31 1.88 -2.52 4.08
CA ILE A 31 3.07 -2.85 3.31
C ILE A 31 4.08 -3.49 4.26
N SER A 32 4.42 -4.74 3.97
CA SER A 32 5.29 -5.56 4.80
C SER A 32 6.41 -6.18 3.96
N ALA A 33 7.61 -6.23 4.54
CA ALA A 33 8.75 -6.92 3.94
C ALA A 33 8.64 -8.42 4.21
N VAL A 34 8.75 -9.22 3.15
CA VAL A 34 8.84 -10.67 3.25
C VAL A 34 10.33 -11.04 3.31
N PRO A 35 10.76 -11.82 4.30
CA PRO A 35 12.14 -12.31 4.34
C PRO A 35 12.37 -13.29 3.17
N GLY A 36 13.19 -12.88 2.20
CA GLY A 36 13.58 -13.65 1.01
C GLY A 36 15.10 -13.74 0.82
N ASP A 37 15.54 -14.56 -0.14
CA ASP A 37 16.93 -15.02 -0.38
C ASP A 37 17.88 -13.95 -0.98
N GLY A 38 17.73 -12.68 -0.58
CA GLY A 38 18.70 -11.61 -0.89
C GLY A 38 18.11 -10.29 -1.43
N ALA A 39 16.84 -10.28 -1.84
CA ALA A 39 16.09 -9.06 -2.14
C ALA A 39 14.98 -8.88 -1.09
N VAL A 40 14.70 -7.63 -0.69
CA VAL A 40 13.58 -7.32 0.19
C VAL A 40 12.33 -7.29 -0.69
N ASP A 41 11.61 -8.40 -0.75
CA ASP A 41 10.32 -8.45 -1.44
C ASP A 41 9.28 -7.75 -0.56
N LEU A 42 8.56 -6.80 -1.15
CA LEU A 42 7.56 -6.01 -0.45
C LEU A 42 6.18 -6.45 -0.93
N VAL A 43 5.32 -6.79 0.03
CA VAL A 43 3.94 -7.18 -0.26
C VAL A 43 2.97 -6.17 0.32
N VAL A 44 1.82 -6.05 -0.34
CA VAL A 44 0.69 -5.23 0.04
C VAL A 44 -0.46 -6.13 0.44
N VAL A 45 -1.00 -5.90 1.64
CA VAL A 45 -2.23 -6.52 2.14
C VAL A 45 -3.32 -5.47 2.19
N LEU A 46 -4.39 -5.65 1.42
CA LEU A 46 -5.52 -4.73 1.44
C LEU A 46 -6.46 -5.10 2.58
N MET A 47 -6.68 -4.19 3.53
CA MET A 47 -7.58 -4.44 4.65
C MET A 47 -9.01 -4.62 4.15
N GLY A 48 -9.58 -5.81 4.38
CA GLY A 48 -10.90 -6.20 3.90
C GLY A 48 -10.87 -7.09 2.64
N ASP A 49 -9.68 -7.40 2.14
CA ASP A 49 -9.43 -8.40 1.10
C ASP A 49 -8.42 -9.44 1.65
N ASP A 50 -8.59 -10.71 1.30
CA ASP A 50 -7.69 -11.78 1.77
C ASP A 50 -6.47 -11.99 0.84
N THR A 51 -6.34 -11.15 -0.21
CA THR A 51 -5.27 -11.25 -1.20
C THR A 51 -4.02 -10.49 -0.75
N ILE A 52 -2.88 -11.16 -0.87
CA ILE A 52 -1.54 -10.57 -0.72
C ILE A 52 -0.97 -10.37 -2.13
N MET A 53 -0.52 -9.16 -2.45
CA MET A 53 0.03 -8.80 -3.76
C MET A 53 1.43 -8.21 -3.60
N GLU A 54 2.28 -8.32 -4.62
CA GLU A 54 3.58 -7.65 -4.63
C GLU A 54 3.39 -6.14 -4.81
N LEU A 55 4.20 -5.32 -4.13
CA LEU A 55 4.04 -3.85 -4.18
C LEU A 55 4.29 -3.27 -5.59
N ASP A 56 5.10 -3.94 -6.40
CA ASP A 56 5.40 -3.60 -7.79
C ASP A 56 4.42 -4.21 -8.81
N ASP A 57 3.35 -4.87 -8.35
CA ASP A 57 2.28 -5.35 -9.23
C ASP A 57 1.60 -4.16 -9.93
N ALA A 58 1.31 -4.31 -11.23
CA ALA A 58 0.62 -3.29 -12.04
C ALA A 58 -0.76 -2.90 -11.47
N TYR A 59 -1.34 -3.74 -10.61
CA TYR A 59 -2.52 -3.41 -9.81
C TYR A 59 -2.32 -2.15 -8.94
N PHE A 60 -1.09 -1.75 -8.61
CA PHE A 60 -0.81 -0.52 -7.87
C PHE A 60 -0.40 0.66 -8.74
N ASP A 61 -0.31 0.51 -10.06
CA ASP A 61 0.04 1.59 -10.98
C ASP A 61 -0.94 2.76 -10.84
N GLY A 62 -0.42 3.96 -10.57
CA GLY A 62 -1.25 5.16 -10.33
C GLY A 62 -1.96 5.19 -8.98
N GLY A 63 -1.70 4.23 -8.09
CA GLY A 63 -2.13 4.23 -6.70
C GLY A 63 -1.43 5.33 -5.89
N LEU A 64 -2.20 6.06 -5.08
CA LEU A 64 -1.67 7.07 -4.18
C LEU A 64 -1.64 6.53 -2.75
N PHE A 65 -0.42 6.39 -2.20
CA PHE A 65 -0.18 5.95 -0.84
C PHE A 65 0.04 7.12 0.11
N ALA A 66 -0.59 7.09 1.29
CA ALA A 66 -0.39 8.08 2.34
C ALA A 66 -0.25 7.40 3.72
N GLY A 67 0.93 7.48 4.32
CA GLY A 67 1.24 6.88 5.62
C GLY A 67 2.04 7.81 6.53
N PRO A 68 2.48 7.32 7.71
CA PRO A 68 3.30 8.08 8.65
C PRO A 68 4.77 8.21 8.19
N ILE A 69 5.20 7.33 7.29
CA ILE A 69 6.46 7.37 6.57
C ILE A 69 6.18 7.20 5.07
N GLU A 70 7.14 7.54 4.21
CA GLU A 70 7.04 7.23 2.78
C GLU A 70 7.01 5.69 2.61
N PRO A 71 6.15 5.14 1.72
CA PRO A 71 6.22 3.72 1.42
C PRO A 71 7.59 3.39 0.84
N PRO A 72 8.15 2.21 1.15
CA PRO A 72 9.35 1.72 0.48
C PRO A 72 8.97 1.41 -0.97
N MET A 73 8.90 2.41 -1.84
CA MET A 73 8.72 2.19 -3.27
C MET A 73 10.01 1.55 -3.77
N THR A 74 9.88 0.47 -4.53
CA THR A 74 10.99 -0.02 -5.34
C THR A 74 11.35 1.11 -6.30
N ALA A 75 12.51 1.73 -6.08
CA ALA A 75 13.07 2.64 -7.05
C ALA A 75 13.40 1.81 -8.31
N ASP A 76 12.88 2.25 -9.45
CA ASP A 76 13.24 1.75 -10.79
C ASP A 76 14.77 1.79 -10.99
#